data_AF-A0A3A8YJE6-F1
#
_entry.id   AF-A0A3A8YJE6-F1
#
_cell.length_a   1.000
_cell.length_b   1.000
_cell.length_c   1.000
_cell.angle_alpha   90.00
_cell.angle_beta   90.00
_cell.angle_gamma   90.00
#
_symmetry.space_group_name_H-M   'P 1'
#
loop_
_entity.id
_entity.type
_entity.pdbx_description
1 polymer ?
#
loop_
_entity_poly.entity_id
_entity_poly.type
_entity_poly.pdbx_seq_one_letter_code
_entity_poly.pdbx_strand_id
1 'polypeptide(L)' 'MAYKQELWDEAKKKCRLGEEEIRMAKEMGLNPKSLIKNIPNKKEMWKAPVKDWIRDMYEDRKRKSEQKSE' A
#
# COMPACT_ATOMS: atom_id res chain seq x y z
N MET A 1 0.06 -16.71 -0.76
CA MET A 1 0.12 -17.03 0.69
C MET A 1 -0.70 -15.98 1.43
N ALA A 2 -1.71 -16.40 2.20
CA ALA A 2 -2.43 -15.48 3.07
C ALA A 2 -1.50 -15.06 4.22
N TYR A 3 -1.12 -13.79 4.29
CA TYR A 3 -0.36 -13.27 5.43
C TYR A 3 -1.25 -13.23 6.67
N LYS A 4 -0.68 -13.56 7.83
CA LYS A 4 -1.38 -13.47 9.12
C LYS A 4 -1.96 -12.06 9.30
N GLN A 5 -3.17 -11.98 9.83
CA GLN A 5 -3.86 -10.72 10.11
C GLN A 5 -3.02 -9.81 11.02
N GLU A 6 -2.28 -10.39 11.98
CA GLU A 6 -1.35 -9.68 12.86
C GLU A 6 -0.31 -8.83 12.10
N LEU A 7 0.19 -9.31 10.95
CA LEU A 7 1.14 -8.54 10.13
C LEU A 7 0.47 -7.36 9.44
N TRP A 8 -0.80 -7.51 9.06
CA TRP A 8 -1.59 -6.42 8.49
C TRP A 8 -1.91 -5.37 9.55
N ASP A 9 -2.21 -5.77 10.78
CA ASP A 9 -2.43 -4.84 11.89
C ASP A 9 -1.14 -4.10 12.27
N GLU A 10 0.00 -4.79 12.27
CA GLU A 10 1.31 -4.17 12.47
C GLU A 10 1.62 -3.14 11.36
N ALA A 11 1.40 -3.51 10.09
CA ALA A 11 1.58 -2.60 8.96
C ALA A 11 0.63 -1.40 9.05
N LYS A 12 -0.64 -1.63 9.41
CA LYS A 12 -1.64 -0.57 9.61
C LYS A 12 -1.17 0.44 10.64
N LYS A 13 -0.68 -0.05 11.79
CA LYS A 13 -0.17 0.80 12.88
C LYS A 13 1.12 1.53 12.51
N LYS A 14 2.09 0.84 11.91
CA LYS A 14 3.41 1.42 11.56
C LYS A 14 3.32 2.42 10.41
N CYS A 15 2.54 2.10 9.37
CA CYS A 15 2.39 2.93 8.18
C CYS A 15 1.24 3.94 8.29
N ARG A 16 0.53 4.00 9.43
CA ARG A 16 -0.64 4.86 9.66
C ARG A 16 -1.70 4.72 8.56
N LEU A 17 -2.00 3.48 8.19
CA LEU A 17 -2.98 3.16 7.14
C LEU A 17 -4.39 3.01 7.75
N GLY A 18 -5.41 3.39 6.98
CA GLY A 18 -6.80 3.07 7.27
C GLY A 18 -7.18 1.70 6.73
N GLU A 19 -8.44 1.33 6.87
CA GLU A 19 -8.96 0.08 6.31
C GLU A 19 -9.05 0.12 4.79
N GLU A 20 -9.30 1.30 4.24
CA GLU A 20 -9.38 1.52 2.80
C GLU A 20 -8.03 1.28 2.12
N GLU A 21 -6.93 1.84 2.65
CA GLU A 21 -5.61 1.59 2.08
C GLU A 21 -5.18 0.11 2.23
N ILE A 22 -5.60 -0.56 3.31
CA ILE A 22 -5.35 -2.00 3.48
C ILE A 22 -6.13 -2.81 2.44
N ARG A 23 -7.39 -2.43 2.14
CA ARG A 23 -8.18 -3.06 1.08
C ARG A 23 -7.53 -2.85 -0.29
N MET A 24 -7.14 -1.61 -0.63
CA MET A 24 -6.46 -1.28 -1.88
C MET A 24 -5.14 -2.08 -2.03
N ALA A 25 -4.34 -2.13 -0.96
CA ALA A 25 -3.10 -2.89 -0.96
C ALA A 25 -3.35 -4.39 -1.20
N LYS A 26 -4.37 -4.97 -0.56
CA LYS A 26 -4.76 -6.38 -0.77
C LYS A 26 -5.23 -6.64 -2.20
N GLU A 27 -6.10 -5.79 -2.74
CA GLU A 27 -6.60 -5.88 -4.11
C GLU A 27 -5.46 -5.80 -5.13
N MET A 28 -4.44 -4.98 -4.83
CA MET A 28 -3.25 -4.86 -5.67
C MET A 28 -2.26 -6.03 -5.53
N GLY A 29 -2.46 -6.95 -4.59
CA GLY A 29 -1.55 -8.05 -4.31
C GLY A 29 -0.32 -7.65 -3.49
N LEU A 30 -0.36 -6.50 -2.80
CA LEU A 30 0.69 -6.08 -1.88
C LEU A 30 0.69 -6.91 -0.60
N ASN A 31 1.87 -6.99 0.00
CA ASN A 31 2.16 -7.76 1.19
C ASN A 31 2.37 -6.81 2.39
N PRO A 32 1.91 -7.15 3.61
CA PRO A 32 2.10 -6.29 4.77
C PRO A 32 3.59 -6.08 5.11
N LYS A 33 4.44 -7.10 4.87
CA LYS A 33 5.89 -6.98 5.02
C LYS A 33 6.50 -5.94 4.06
N SER A 34 5.99 -5.88 2.83
CA SER A 34 6.44 -4.92 1.81
C SER A 34 6.03 -3.50 2.18
N LEU A 35 4.86 -3.31 2.81
CA LEU A 35 4.42 -2.02 3.34
C LEU A 35 5.34 -1.54 4.46
N ILE A 36 5.66 -2.41 5.42
CA ILE A 36 6.55 -2.07 6.54
C ILE A 36 7.97 -1.74 6.05
N LYS A 37 8.47 -2.49 5.05
CA LYS A 37 9.79 -2.22 4.45
C LYS A 37 9.85 -0.91 3.67
N ASN A 38 8.71 -0.41 3.17
CA ASN A 38 8.63 0.85 2.42
C ASN A 38 8.41 2.08 3.32
N ILE A 39 8.42 1.94 4.65
CA ILE A 39 8.36 3.10 5.53
C ILE A 39 9.61 3.96 5.32
N PRO A 40 9.47 5.23 4.89
CA PRO A 40 10.61 6.08 4.63
C PRO A 40 11.36 6.39 5.93
N ASN A 41 12.69 6.28 5.90
CA ASN A 41 13.55 6.71 7.00
C ASN A 41 13.86 8.21 6.91
N LYS A 42 14.44 8.78 7.98
CA LYS A 42 14.85 10.20 8.01
C LYS A 42 15.79 10.62 6.87
N LYS A 43 16.53 9.68 6.26
CA LYS A 43 17.42 9.94 5.12
C LYS A 43 16.71 9.81 3.75
N GLU A 44 15.48 9.31 3.76
CA GLU A 44 14.67 9.02 2.57
C GLU A 44 13.44 9.93 2.52
N MET A 45 13.58 11.20 2.92
CA MET A 45 12.47 12.18 2.91
C MET A 45 11.90 12.43 1.52
N TRP A 46 12.63 12.07 0.47
CA TRP A 46 12.18 12.12 -0.92
C TRP A 46 11.17 11.01 -1.26
N LYS A 47 11.01 9.98 -0.41
CA LYS A 47 9.98 8.96 -0.58
C LYS A 47 8.67 9.42 0.05
N ALA A 48 7.59 9.27 -0.70
CA ALA A 48 6.25 9.50 -0.19
C ALA A 48 5.93 8.54 0.97
N PRO A 49 5.09 8.95 1.94
CA PRO A 49 4.52 8.04 2.92
C PRO A 49 3.83 6.86 2.25
N VAL A 50 3.88 5.69 2.89
CA VAL A 50 3.28 4.45 2.36
C VAL A 50 1.78 4.61 2.06
N LYS A 51 1.09 5.46 2.83
CA LYS A 51 -0.32 5.80 2.61
C LYS A 51 -0.55 6.41 1.24
N ASP A 52 0.20 7.46 0.90
CA ASP A 52 0.05 8.18 -0.37
C ASP A 52 0.50 7.29 -1.53
N TRP A 53 1.59 6.54 -1.35
CA TRP A 53 2.06 5.58 -2.35
C TRP A 53 1.04 4.49 -2.70
N ILE A 54 0.28 3.97 -1.72
CA ILE A 54 -0.79 3.00 -2.00
C ILE A 54 -1.89 3.64 -2.85
N ARG A 55 -2.29 4.87 -2.53
CA ARG A 55 -3.35 5.59 -3.24
C ARG A 55 -2.94 5.89 -4.68
N ASP A 56 -1.73 6.43 -4.87
CA ASP A 56 -1.17 6.73 -6.19
C ASP A 56 -1.12 5.47 -7.07
N MET A 57 -0.61 4.35 -6.54
CA MET A 57 -0.58 3.09 -7.29
C MET A 57 -1.98 2.55 -7.60
N TYR A 58 -2.93 2.72 -6.70
CA TYR A 58 -4.29 2.23 -6.89
C TYR A 58 -5.00 3.01 -8.00
N GLU A 59 -4.88 4.34 -7.99
CA GLU A 59 -5.40 5.21 -9.03
C GLU A 59 -4.75 4.92 -10.39
N ASP A 60 -3.43 4.75 -10.43
CA ASP A 60 -2.71 4.38 -11.64
C ASP A 60 -3.16 3.03 -12.20
N ARG A 61 -3.44 2.05 -11.33
CA ARG A 61 -3.94 0.74 -11.74
C ARG A 61 -5.36 0.82 -12.28
N LYS A 62 -6.23 1.60 -11.63
CA LYS A 62 -7.59 1.86 -12.12
C LYS A 62 -7.58 2.50 -13.49
N ARG A 63 -6.85 3.60 -13.65
CA ARG A 63 -6.70 4.31 -14.92
C ARG A 63 -6.22 3.39 -16.04
N LYS A 64 -5.22 2.54 -15.77
CA LYS A 64 -4.72 1.54 -16.74
C LYS A 64 -5.73 0.43 -17.04
N SER A 65 -6.57 0.06 -16.09
CA SER A 65 -7.63 -0.93 -16.32
C SER A 65 -8.76 -0.35 -17.17
N GLU A 66 -9.13 0.91 -16.94
CA GLU A 66 -10.15 1.63 -17.71
C GLU A 66 -9.69 1.84 -19.16
N GLN A 67 -8.43 2.23 -19.37
CA GLN A 67 -7.83 2.38 -20.71
C GLN A 67 -7.69 1.08 -21.50
N LYS A 68 -7.77 -0.09 -20.85
CA LYS A 68 -7.69 -1.40 -21.51
C LYS A 68 -9.05 -1.96 -21.91
N SER A 69 -10.13 -1.35 -21.43
CA SER A 69 -11.52 -1.73 -21.76
C SER A 69 -12.12 -0.93 -22.92
N GLU A 70 -11.38 0.04 -23.46
CA GLU A 70 -11.67 0.76 -24.71
C GLU A 70 -10.85 0.19 -25.87
#